data_AF-A0A919YIU8-F1
#
_entry.id   AF-A0A919YIU8-F1
#
_cell.length_a   1.000
_cell.length_b   1.000
_cell.length_c   1.000
_cell.angle_alpha   90.00
_cell.angle_beta   90.00
_cell.angle_gamma   90.00
#
_symmetry.space_group_name_H-M   'P 1'
#
loop_
_entity.id
_entity.type
_entity.pdbx_description
1 polymer ?
#
loop_
_entity_poly.entity_id
_entity_poly.type
_entity_poly.pdbx_seq_one_letter_code
_entity_poly.pdbx_strand_id
1 'polypeptide(L)'
;MAFCINFKLIRMDDTKAIYAYGDCTENFEGLFELDLEKLLSGETPSDTDIREVVKVIKPCISDIEYQHKANRAFIKIYKHYKETSTYLLEGGYYA
;
A
#
# COMPACT_ATOMS: atom_id res chain seq x y z
N MET A 1 5.30 1.84 20.51
CA MET A 1 4.54 0.68 20.02
C MET A 1 4.85 0.50 18.55
N ALA A 2 5.71 -0.47 18.21
CA ALA A 2 6.02 -0.77 16.81
C ALA A 2 4.83 -1.55 16.23
N PHE A 3 4.21 -1.02 15.18
CA PHE A 3 3.16 -1.74 14.44
C PHE A 3 3.86 -2.55 13.36
N CYS A 4 3.78 -3.87 13.49
CA CYS A 4 4.47 -4.77 12.59
C CYS A 4 3.58 -5.07 11.37
N ILE A 5 3.75 -4.28 10.32
CA ILE A 5 3.03 -4.42 9.04
C ILE A 5 4.04 -4.86 7.98
N ASN A 6 3.75 -5.98 7.32
CA ASN A 6 4.46 -6.43 6.15
C ASN A 6 3.59 -6.24 4.91
N PHE A 7 4.23 -5.92 3.79
CA PHE A 7 3.59 -5.84 2.49
C PHE A 7 4.50 -6.38 1.39
N LYS A 8 3.88 -6.90 0.33
CA LYS A 8 4.57 -7.43 -0.84
C LYS A 8 3.77 -7.13 -2.10
N LEU A 9 4.46 -6.68 -3.14
CA LEU A 9 3.92 -6.53 -4.48
C LEU A 9 3.63 -7.92 -5.04
N ILE A 10 2.37 -8.17 -5.37
CA ILE A 10 1.93 -9.43 -5.96
C ILE A 10 2.05 -9.38 -7.48
N ARG A 11 1.56 -8.28 -8.06
CA ARG A 11 1.58 -8.05 -9.51
C ARG A 11 1.34 -6.58 -9.82
N MET A 12 1.71 -6.20 -11.03
CA MET A 12 1.30 -4.94 -11.63
C MET A 12 0.32 -5.23 -12.76
N ASP A 13 -0.74 -4.44 -12.82
CA ASP A 13 -1.78 -4.46 -13.85
C ASP A 13 -1.72 -3.09 -14.55
N ASP A 14 -0.99 -3.03 -15.67
CA ASP A 14 -0.68 -1.77 -16.37
C ASP A 14 0.02 -0.76 -15.43
N THR A 15 -0.61 0.35 -15.08
CA THR A 15 -0.11 1.36 -14.12
C THR A 15 -0.40 1.02 -12.64
N LYS A 16 -1.24 0.02 -12.38
CA LYS A 16 -1.74 -0.30 -11.04
C LYS A 16 -0.91 -1.37 -10.36
N ALA A 17 -0.42 -1.09 -9.17
CA ALA A 17 0.29 -2.06 -8.35
C ALA A 17 -0.64 -2.71 -7.32
N ILE A 18 -0.69 -4.03 -7.33
CA ILE A 18 -1.47 -4.82 -6.36
C ILE A 18 -0.53 -5.36 -5.31
N TYR A 19 -0.77 -4.94 -4.07
CA TYR A 19 0.00 -5.32 -2.90
C TYR A 19 -0.83 -6.22 -2.00
N ALA A 20 -0.19 -7.25 -1.46
CA ALA A 20 -0.69 -7.97 -0.31
C ALA A 20 -0.08 -7.37 0.96
N TYR A 21 -0.88 -7.29 2.02
CA TYR A 21 -0.44 -6.76 3.31
C TYR A 21 -1.03 -7.57 4.45
N GLY A 22 -0.34 -7.53 5.58
CA GLY A 22 -0.75 -8.23 6.78
C GLY A 22 0.17 -7.93 7.94
N ASP A 23 -0.05 -8.65 9.03
CA ASP A 23 0.80 -8.61 10.19
C ASP A 23 2.14 -9.33 9.92
N CYS A 24 3.13 -9.12 10.79
CA CYS A 24 4.46 -9.73 10.64
C CYS A 24 4.51 -11.26 10.77
N THR A 25 3.37 -11.92 10.95
CA THR A 25 3.24 -13.38 10.92
C THR A 25 3.20 -13.95 9.50
N GLU A 26 3.52 -13.15 8.46
CA GLU A 26 3.44 -13.52 7.03
C GLU A 26 2.04 -13.90 6.54
N ASN A 27 1.02 -13.71 7.38
CA ASN A 27 -0.37 -13.84 7.00
C ASN A 27 -0.80 -12.59 6.23
N PHE A 28 -0.48 -12.57 4.94
CA PHE A 28 -0.94 -11.54 3.99
C PHE A 28 -2.43 -11.74 3.67
N GLU A 29 -3.29 -11.45 4.66
CA GLU A 29 -4.74 -11.64 4.53
C GLU A 29 -5.40 -10.56 3.66
N GLY A 30 -4.81 -9.37 3.63
CA GLY A 30 -5.32 -8.20 2.95
C GLY A 30 -4.68 -7.95 1.59
N LEU A 31 -5.45 -7.31 0.71
CA LEU A 31 -5.02 -6.87 -0.61
C LEU A 31 -5.43 -5.41 -0.83
N PHE A 32 -4.53 -4.60 -1.37
CA PHE A 32 -4.83 -3.24 -1.79
C PHE A 32 -4.18 -2.94 -3.15
N GLU A 33 -4.84 -2.07 -3.89
CA GLU A 33 -4.39 -1.53 -5.16
C GLU A 33 -3.99 -0.08 -4.97
N LEU A 34 -2.95 0.33 -5.70
CA LEU A 34 -2.51 1.72 -5.76
C LEU A 34 -1.93 2.03 -7.14
N ASP A 35 -2.07 3.27 -7.58
CA ASP A 35 -1.55 3.77 -8.85
C ASP A 35 -0.71 5.03 -8.59
N LEU A 36 0.60 4.85 -8.42
CA LEU A 36 1.51 5.96 -8.10
C LEU A 36 1.78 6.82 -9.32
N GLU A 37 1.66 6.24 -10.51
CA GLU A 37 1.86 6.96 -11.76
C GLU A 37 0.77 8.01 -11.92
N LYS A 38 -0.51 7.65 -11.73
CA LYS A 38 -1.62 8.61 -11.73
C LYS A 38 -1.55 9.63 -10.60
N LEU A 39 -1.05 9.21 -9.44
CA LEU A 39 -0.87 10.11 -8.29
C LEU A 39 0.20 11.18 -8.57
N LEU A 40 1.31 10.80 -9.20
CA LEU A 40 2.44 11.70 -9.49
C LEU A 40 2.26 12.49 -10.79
N SER A 41 1.54 11.94 -11.77
CA SER A 41 1.14 12.62 -13.01
C SER A 41 0.20 13.81 -12.74
N GLY A 42 -0.43 13.85 -11.55
CA GLY A 42 -1.40 14.89 -11.19
C GLY A 42 -2.80 14.63 -11.75
N GLU A 43 -3.02 13.47 -12.36
CA GLU A 43 -4.36 13.00 -12.76
C GLU A 43 -5.26 12.79 -11.53
N THR A 44 -4.65 12.39 -10.41
CA THR A 44 -5.33 12.32 -9.12
C THR A 44 -5.15 13.66 -8.39
N PRO A 45 -6.22 14.45 -8.16
CA PRO A 45 -6.09 15.71 -7.44
C PRO A 45 -5.59 15.48 -6.02
N SER A 46 -4.78 16.40 -5.48
CA SER A 46 -4.22 16.28 -4.13
C SER A 46 -5.25 16.26 -3.00
N ASP A 47 -6.50 16.67 -3.29
CA ASP A 47 -7.64 16.63 -2.38
C ASP A 47 -8.36 15.26 -2.41
N THR A 48 -7.90 14.33 -3.27
CA THR A 48 -8.48 12.99 -3.36
C THR A 48 -8.32 12.27 -2.04
N ASP A 49 -9.42 11.71 -1.56
CA ASP A 49 -9.45 10.94 -0.35
C ASP A 49 -8.48 9.74 -0.44
N ILE A 50 -7.68 9.52 0.61
CA ILE A 50 -6.65 8.48 0.61
C ILE A 50 -7.22 7.08 0.38
N ARG A 51 -8.51 6.86 0.63
CA ARG A 51 -9.19 5.59 0.38
C ARG A 51 -9.36 5.29 -1.11
N GLU A 52 -9.41 6.32 -1.95
CA GLU A 52 -9.45 6.19 -3.40
C GLU A 52 -8.03 5.99 -3.98
N VAL A 53 -7.00 6.54 -3.32
CA VAL A 53 -5.59 6.32 -3.67
C VAL A 53 -5.14 4.92 -3.27
N VAL A 54 -5.52 4.47 -2.06
CA VAL A 54 -5.19 3.17 -1.47
C VAL A 54 -6.46 2.34 -1.43
N LYS A 55 -6.80 1.75 -2.59
CA LYS A 55 -8.03 1.01 -2.75
C LYS A 55 -7.88 -0.39 -2.17
N VAL A 56 -8.43 -0.61 -0.98
CA VAL A 56 -8.44 -1.92 -0.34
C VAL A 56 -9.39 -2.85 -1.10
N ILE A 57 -8.83 -3.85 -1.77
CA ILE A 57 -9.59 -4.90 -2.48
C ILE A 57 -10.11 -5.92 -1.48
N LYS A 58 -9.27 -6.29 -0.51
CA LYS A 58 -9.59 -7.27 0.53
C LYS A 58 -9.06 -6.76 1.87
N PRO A 59 -9.93 -6.51 2.86
CA PRO A 59 -9.48 -6.13 4.19
C PRO A 59 -8.88 -7.34 4.92
N CYS A 60 -7.96 -7.10 5.86
CA CYS A 60 -7.54 -8.13 6.81
C CYS A 60 -8.69 -8.49 7.74
N ILE A 61 -8.97 -9.78 7.90
CA ILE A 61 -10.05 -10.30 8.78
C ILE A 61 -9.78 -9.92 10.24
N SER A 62 -8.50 -9.88 10.60
CA SER A 62 -8.02 -9.59 11.95
C SER A 62 -8.06 -8.11 12.34
N ASP A 63 -8.49 -7.19 11.45
CA ASP A 63 -8.35 -5.76 11.66
C ASP A 63 -9.65 -4.96 11.47
N ILE A 64 -10.13 -4.33 12.55
CA ILE A 64 -11.30 -3.42 12.53
C ILE A 64 -10.95 -2.15 11.73
N GLU A 65 -9.66 -1.80 11.61
CA GLU A 65 -9.13 -0.60 10.97
C GLU A 65 -8.20 -0.96 9.80
N TYR A 66 -8.62 -1.93 8.97
CA TYR A 66 -7.87 -2.50 7.83
C TYR A 66 -7.20 -1.47 6.90
N GLN A 67 -7.75 -0.25 6.85
CA GLN A 67 -7.24 0.85 6.04
C GLN A 67 -6.03 1.56 6.66
N HIS A 68 -5.92 1.63 7.98
CA HIS A 68 -4.76 2.24 8.64
C HIS A 68 -3.46 1.49 8.30
N LYS A 69 -3.53 0.15 8.25
CA LYS A 69 -2.41 -0.70 7.84
C LYS A 69 -2.01 -0.48 6.37
N ALA A 70 -3.00 -0.45 5.46
CA ALA A 70 -2.76 -0.19 4.05
C ALA A 70 -2.17 1.22 3.82
N ASN A 71 -2.69 2.24 4.51
CA ASN A 71 -2.19 3.61 4.42
C ASN A 71 -0.74 3.72 4.90
N ARG A 72 -0.37 2.99 5.98
CA ARG A 72 1.04 2.96 6.40
C ARG A 72 1.92 2.35 5.33
N ALA A 73 1.56 1.17 4.80
CA ALA A 73 2.30 0.52 3.72
C ALA A 73 2.49 1.47 2.53
N PHE A 74 1.41 2.14 2.11
CA PHE A 74 1.42 3.16 1.06
C PHE A 74 2.45 4.26 1.31
N ILE A 75 2.57 4.83 2.51
CA ILE A 75 3.55 5.89 2.80
C ILE A 75 4.99 5.45 2.50
N LYS A 76 5.37 4.21 2.85
CA LYS A 76 6.71 3.68 2.55
C LYS A 76 6.90 3.46 1.06
N ILE A 77 5.91 2.88 0.38
CA ILE A 77 5.95 2.61 -1.05
C ILE A 77 6.04 3.94 -1.82
N TYR A 78 5.19 4.92 -1.50
CA TYR A 78 5.18 6.25 -2.10
C TYR A 78 6.51 6.97 -1.92
N LYS A 79 7.08 6.95 -0.71
CA LYS A 79 8.39 7.55 -0.45
C LYS A 79 9.48 6.91 -1.31
N HIS A 80 9.53 5.58 -1.35
CA HIS A 80 10.50 4.85 -2.17
C HIS A 80 10.35 5.14 -3.67
N TYR A 81 9.11 5.15 -4.17
CA TYR A 81 8.81 5.45 -5.57
C TYR A 81 9.19 6.89 -5.93
N LYS A 82 8.99 7.86 -5.03
CA LYS A 82 9.41 9.24 -5.24
C LYS A 82 10.94 9.37 -5.36
N GLU A 83 11.70 8.54 -4.65
CA GLU A 83 13.17 8.56 -4.66
C GLU A 83 13.77 7.76 -5.82
N THR A 84 13.15 6.65 -6.22
CA THR A 84 13.72 5.67 -7.17
C THR A 84 12.97 5.55 -8.50
N SER A 85 11.76 6.12 -8.59
CA SER A 85 10.80 5.90 -9.69
C SER A 85 10.47 4.42 -9.93
N THR A 86 10.61 3.58 -8.90
CA THR A 86 10.29 2.14 -8.96
C THR A 86 9.36 1.73 -7.82
N TYR A 87 8.49 0.75 -8.09
CA TYR A 87 7.61 0.17 -7.08
C TYR A 87 8.43 -0.67 -6.10
N LEU A 88 8.26 -0.40 -4.80
CA LEU A 88 8.90 -1.18 -3.76
C LEU A 88 8.33 -2.60 -3.76
N LEU A 89 9.15 -3.62 -4.02
CA LEU A 89 8.69 -5.00 -4.21
C LEU A 89 8.19 -5.63 -2.91
N GLU A 90 8.85 -5.36 -1.80
CA GLU A 90 8.47 -5.84 -0.48
C GLU A 90 8.97 -4.88 0.59
N GLY A 91 8.31 -4.90 1.74
CA GLY A 91 8.71 -4.09 2.86
C GLY A 91 8.01 -4.52 4.13
N GLY A 92 8.61 -4.17 5.24
CA GLY A 92 8.13 -4.55 6.55
C GLY A 92 8.68 -3.64 7.62
N TYR A 93 8.14 -3.78 8.83
CA TYR A 93 8.68 -3.19 10.07
C TYR A 93 8.59 -1.64 10.15
N TYR A 94 7.58 -1.13 10.87
CA TYR A 94 7.52 0.26 11.32
C TYR A 94 8.01 0.29 12.77
N ALA A 95 9.32 0.49 12.96
CA ALA A 95 9.88 0.83 14.27
C ALA A 95 9.44 2.22 14.70
#